data_AF-A0A3D2QN12-F1
#
_entry.id   AF-A0A3D2QN12-F1
#
_cell.length_a   1.000
_cell.length_b   1.000
_cell.length_c   1.000
_cell.angle_alpha   90.00
_cell.angle_beta   90.00
_cell.angle_gamma   90.00
#
_symmetry.space_group_name_H-M   'P 1'
#
loop_
_entity.id
_entity.type
_entity.pdbx_description
1 polymer ?
#
loop_
_entity_poly.entity_id
_entity_poly.type
_entity_poly.pdbx_seq_one_letter_code
_entity_poly.pdbx_strand_id
1 'polypeptide(L)'
;MLLLTRFDRIWSFGLIVFGIHLILLSVASFRYENKVLGILLLAAGVSYLLIHTMEGFLPRFSDFTGRLESILAIPMTLGEMVFALWMIIRGGKTKRKAVS
;
A
#
# COMPACT_ATOMS: atom_id res chain seq x y z
N MET A 1 -15.41 -10.94 22.26
CA MET A 1 -14.12 -10.40 22.73
C MET A 1 -12.93 -11.14 22.12
N LEU A 2 -12.73 -12.45 22.36
CA LEU A 2 -11.57 -13.21 21.81
C LEU A 2 -11.47 -13.29 20.27
N LEU A 3 -12.59 -13.33 19.55
CA LEU A 3 -12.60 -13.40 18.08
C LEU A 3 -12.08 -12.11 17.43
N LEU A 4 -12.48 -10.95 17.95
CA LEU A 4 -12.04 -9.65 17.42
C LEU A 4 -10.54 -9.48 17.60
N THR A 5 -9.99 -9.82 18.76
CA THR A 5 -8.53 -9.71 19.01
C THR A 5 -7.70 -10.63 18.12
N ARG A 6 -8.24 -11.79 17.74
CA ARG A 6 -7.57 -12.69 16.79
C ARG A 6 -7.68 -12.18 15.36
N PHE A 7 -8.84 -11.66 14.99
CA PHE A 7 -9.05 -11.02 13.69
C PHE A 7 -8.09 -9.86 13.51
N ASP A 8 -8.00 -8.96 14.48
CA ASP A 8 -7.15 -7.78 14.47
C ASP A 8 -5.67 -8.13 14.25
N ARG A 9 -5.21 -9.20 14.91
CA ARG A 9 -3.85 -9.73 14.74
C ARG A 9 -3.61 -10.31 13.34
N ILE A 10 -4.57 -11.07 12.80
CA ILE A 10 -4.50 -11.63 11.43
C ILE A 10 -4.57 -10.50 10.39
N TRP A 11 -5.39 -9.48 10.66
CA TRP A 11 -5.62 -8.32 9.82
C TRP A 11 -4.37 -7.46 9.71
N SER A 12 -3.77 -7.11 10.84
CA SER A 12 -2.45 -6.43 10.89
C SER A 12 -1.38 -7.20 10.13
N PHE A 13 -1.33 -8.53 10.27
CA PHE A 13 -0.38 -9.35 9.52
C PHE A 13 -0.64 -9.31 8.01
N GLY A 14 -1.91 -9.35 7.59
CA GLY A 14 -2.30 -9.18 6.19
C GLY A 14 -1.86 -7.83 5.62
N LEU A 15 -2.01 -6.75 6.39
CA LEU A 15 -1.63 -5.40 5.95
C LEU A 15 -0.11 -5.22 5.86
N ILE A 16 0.68 -5.90 6.68
CA ILE A 16 2.15 -5.94 6.54
C ILE A 16 2.54 -6.58 5.20
N VAL A 17 1.98 -7.76 4.89
CA VAL A 17 2.24 -8.46 3.62
C VAL A 17 1.79 -7.61 2.43
N PHE A 18 0.67 -6.92 2.58
CA PHE A 18 0.13 -6.03 1.57
C PHE A 18 1.00 -4.78 1.36
N GLY A 19 1.53 -4.19 2.43
CA GLY A 19 2.52 -3.11 2.35
C GLY A 19 3.78 -3.51 1.58
N ILE A 20 4.30 -4.72 1.82
CA ILE A 20 5.43 -5.28 1.05
C ILE A 20 5.07 -5.41 -0.43
N HIS A 21 3.85 -5.89 -0.73
CA HIS A 21 3.37 -5.98 -2.11
C HIS A 21 3.32 -4.61 -2.80
N LEU A 22 2.80 -3.58 -2.14
CA LEU A 22 2.76 -2.21 -2.67
C LEU A 22 4.16 -1.64 -2.93
N ILE A 23 5.14 -1.95 -2.08
CA ILE A 23 6.55 -1.58 -2.30
C ILE A 23 7.08 -2.26 -3.56
N LEU A 24 6.84 -3.57 -3.75
CA LEU A 24 7.25 -4.28 -4.97
C LEU A 24 6.58 -3.68 -6.23
N LEU A 25 5.30 -3.34 -6.12
CA LEU A 25 4.52 -2.72 -7.19
C LEU A 25 5.03 -1.32 -7.52
N SER A 26 5.46 -0.56 -6.51
CA SER A 26 6.07 0.76 -6.70
C SER A 26 7.35 0.68 -7.51
N VAL A 27 8.23 -0.29 -7.20
CA VAL A 27 9.48 -0.56 -7.91
C VAL A 27 9.20 -0.98 -9.35
N ALA A 28 8.19 -1.83 -9.58
CA ALA A 28 7.76 -2.18 -10.93
C ALA A 28 7.24 -0.94 -11.69
N SER A 29 6.42 -0.10 -11.05
CA SER A 29 5.85 1.11 -11.66
C SER A 29 6.91 2.14 -12.04
N PHE A 30 8.03 2.24 -11.30
CA PHE A 30 9.18 3.05 -11.69
C PHE A 30 9.81 2.60 -13.01
N ARG A 31 9.75 1.30 -13.33
CA ARG A 31 10.31 0.73 -14.55
C ARG A 31 9.45 0.98 -15.79
N TYR A 32 8.14 1.20 -15.63
CA TYR A 32 7.17 1.41 -16.72
C TYR A 32 6.69 2.88 -16.82
N GLU A 33 7.60 3.83 -16.58
CA GLU A 33 7.45 5.29 -16.82
C GLU A 33 6.45 6.07 -15.95
N ASN A 34 5.79 5.48 -14.95
CA ASN A 34 4.89 6.22 -14.05
C ASN A 34 5.53 6.46 -12.68
N LYS A 35 6.48 7.41 -12.67
CA LYS A 35 7.21 7.84 -11.45
C LYS A 35 6.27 8.37 -10.37
N VAL A 36 5.21 9.08 -10.75
CA VAL A 36 4.22 9.64 -9.81
C VAL A 36 3.48 8.53 -9.05
N LEU A 37 3.03 7.48 -9.77
CA LEU A 37 2.38 6.33 -9.15
C LEU A 37 3.35 5.52 -8.30
N GLY A 38 4.58 5.34 -8.77
CA GLY A 38 5.64 4.70 -8.00
C GLY A 38 5.86 5.38 -6.65
N ILE A 39 6.00 6.71 -6.62
CA ILE A 39 6.17 7.45 -5.36
C ILE A 39 4.96 7.31 -4.44
N LEU A 40 3.74 7.37 -5.00
CA LEU A 40 2.50 7.27 -4.22
C LEU A 40 2.32 5.87 -3.60
N LEU A 41 2.60 4.81 -4.37
CA LEU A 41 2.60 3.41 -3.91
C LEU A 41 3.70 3.13 -2.90
N LEU A 42 4.89 3.71 -3.10
CA LEU A 42 6.00 3.55 -2.16
C LEU A 42 5.65 4.18 -0.82
N ALA A 43 5.08 5.40 -0.84
CA ALA A 43 4.59 6.07 0.37
C ALA A 43 3.53 5.21 1.06
N ALA A 44 2.55 4.69 0.32
CA ALA A 44 1.50 3.83 0.86
C ALA A 44 2.06 2.55 1.51
N GLY A 45 2.95 1.83 0.79
CA GLY A 45 3.55 0.59 1.29
C GLY A 45 4.45 0.80 2.52
N VAL A 46 5.21 1.89 2.55
CA VAL A 46 6.03 2.25 3.72
C VAL A 46 5.15 2.61 4.91
N SER A 47 4.04 3.34 4.70
CA SER A 47 3.07 3.65 5.75
C SER A 47 2.46 2.38 6.34
N TYR A 48 2.02 1.43 5.51
CA TYR A 48 1.49 0.13 5.95
C TYR A 48 2.50 -0.64 6.79
N LEU A 49 3.75 -0.72 6.31
CA LEU A 49 4.80 -1.43 7.03
C LEU A 49 5.09 -0.77 8.39
N LEU A 50 5.18 0.56 8.41
CA LEU A 50 5.54 1.31 9.62
C LEU A 50 4.43 1.22 10.69
N ILE A 51 3.17 1.47 10.32
CA ILE A 51 2.03 1.47 11.25
C ILE A 51 1.87 0.10 11.88
N HIS A 52 1.74 -0.96 11.08
CA HIS A 52 1.46 -2.29 11.62
C HIS A 52 2.68 -2.95 12.29
N THR A 53 3.91 -2.57 11.92
CA THR A 53 5.09 -2.98 12.68
C THR A 53 5.12 -2.29 14.05
N MET A 54 4.78 -1.00 14.13
CA MET A 54 4.71 -0.29 15.41
C MET A 54 3.56 -0.80 16.29
N GLU A 55 2.40 -1.09 15.70
CA GLU A 55 1.24 -1.64 16.40
C GLU A 55 1.53 -3.03 16.99
N GLY A 56 2.21 -3.89 16.23
CA GLY A 56 2.57 -5.24 16.66
C GLY A 56 3.73 -5.31 17.66
N PHE A 57 4.77 -4.48 17.51
CA PHE A 57 5.98 -4.53 18.36
C PHE A 57 5.98 -3.52 19.52
N LEU A 58 5.29 -2.38 19.40
CA LEU A 58 5.29 -1.32 20.41
C LEU A 58 3.85 -0.92 20.80
N PRO A 59 3.10 -1.79 21.50
CA PRO A 59 1.77 -1.45 22.02
C PRO A 59 1.78 -0.26 23.01
N ARG A 60 2.96 0.16 23.52
CA ARG A 60 3.13 1.35 24.37
C ARG A 60 2.85 2.67 23.64
N PHE A 61 2.83 2.67 22.30
CA PHE A 61 2.54 3.84 21.45
C PHE A 61 1.24 3.67 20.65
N SER A 62 0.28 2.90 21.15
CA SER A 62 -1.00 2.64 20.46
C SER A 62 -1.73 3.93 20.06
N ASP A 63 -1.76 4.94 20.94
CA ASP A 63 -2.43 6.22 20.65
C ASP A 63 -1.76 7.02 19.53
N PHE A 64 -0.43 6.95 19.44
CA PHE A 64 0.33 7.62 18.37
C PHE A 64 0.20 6.87 17.05
N THR A 65 0.23 5.54 17.11
CA THR A 65 0.09 4.66 15.94
C THR A 65 -1.29 4.80 15.31
N GLY A 66 -2.37 4.83 16.09
CA GLY A 66 -3.73 5.02 15.57
C GLY A 66 -3.96 6.41 14.95
N ARG A 67 -3.30 7.47 15.46
CA ARG A 67 -3.33 8.80 14.84
C ARG A 67 -2.58 8.84 13.52
N LEU A 68 -1.40 8.21 13.46
CA LEU A 68 -0.64 8.05 12.22
C LEU A 68 -1.44 7.26 11.19
N GLU A 69 -2.06 6.16 11.61
CA GLU A 69 -2.93 5.36 10.76
C GLU A 69 -4.07 6.19 10.19
N SER A 70 -4.79 6.94 11.02
CA SER A 70 -5.92 7.77 10.55
C SER A 70 -5.51 8.81 9.51
N ILE A 71 -4.33 9.43 9.67
CA ILE A 71 -3.80 10.45 8.74
C ILE A 71 -3.27 9.79 7.47
N LEU A 72 -2.54 8.68 7.61
CA LEU A 72 -1.88 7.98 6.50
C LEU A 72 -2.83 7.06 5.73
N ALA A 73 -3.98 6.68 6.30
CA ALA A 73 -5.02 5.88 5.66
C ALA A 73 -5.57 6.58 4.41
N ILE A 74 -5.69 7.91 4.45
CA ILE A 74 -6.17 8.71 3.31
C ILE A 74 -5.19 8.62 2.12
N PRO A 75 -3.90 9.00 2.24
CA PRO A 75 -2.96 8.85 1.13
C PRO A 75 -2.67 7.39 0.77
N MET A 76 -2.75 6.44 1.72
CA MET A 76 -2.65 4.99 1.42
C MET A 76 -3.76 4.55 0.47
N THR A 77 -5.02 4.70 0.90
CA THR A 77 -6.19 4.27 0.11
C THR A 77 -6.27 5.02 -1.22
N LEU A 78 -5.98 6.31 -1.23
CA LEU A 78 -5.95 7.11 -2.46
C LEU A 78 -4.86 6.61 -3.43
N GLY A 79 -3.68 6.27 -2.92
CA GLY A 79 -2.58 5.75 -3.73
C GLY A 79 -2.93 4.47 -4.47
N GLU A 80 -3.59 3.56 -3.75
CA GLU A 80 -4.07 2.31 -4.31
C GLU A 80 -5.22 2.50 -5.29
N MET A 81 -6.20 3.33 -4.95
CA MET A 81 -7.36 3.63 -5.78
C MET A 81 -6.92 4.26 -7.12
N VAL A 82 -6.00 5.21 -7.06
CA VAL A 82 -5.43 5.88 -8.24
C VAL A 82 -4.61 4.88 -9.07
N PHE A 83 -3.85 3.99 -8.43
CA PHE A 83 -3.11 2.94 -9.14
C PHE A 83 -4.04 1.93 -9.82
N ALA A 84 -5.08 1.47 -9.14
CA ALA A 84 -6.08 0.55 -9.69
C ALA A 84 -6.80 1.18 -10.89
N LEU A 85 -7.22 2.44 -10.77
CA LEU A 85 -7.84 3.18 -11.87
C LEU A 85 -6.88 3.34 -13.05
N TRP A 86 -5.61 3.64 -12.78
CA TRP A 86 -4.60 3.75 -13.83
C TRP A 86 -4.38 2.41 -14.55
N MET A 87 -4.32 1.29 -13.83
CA MET A 87 -4.22 -0.05 -14.41
C MET A 87 -5.42 -0.38 -15.30
N ILE A 88 -6.63 -0.02 -14.89
CA ILE A 88 -7.83 -0.23 -15.72
C ILE A 88 -7.74 0.58 -17.02
N ILE A 89 -7.32 1.85 -16.95
CA ILE A 89 -7.28 2.75 -18.11
C ILE A 89 -6.12 2.41 -19.07
N ARG A 90 -4.98 1.96 -18.53
CA ARG A 90 -3.71 1.89 -19.27
C ARG A 90 -3.12 0.48 -19.38
N GLY A 91 -3.53 -0.46 -18.53
CA GLY A 91 -3.03 -1.84 -18.41
C GLY A 91 -3.33 -2.79 -19.58
N GLY A 92 -3.88 -2.30 -20.68
CA GLY A 92 -4.11 -3.08 -21.91
C GLY A 92 -3.56 -2.44 -23.18
N LYS A 93 -2.94 -1.24 -23.10
CA LYS A 93 -2.41 -0.56 -24.28
C LYS A 93 -1.00 -1.06 -24.58
N THR A 94 -0.90 -2.32 -24.98
CA THR A 94 0.25 -2.81 -25.73
C THR A 94 0.37 -1.92 -26.95
N LYS A 95 1.39 -1.07 -27.00
CA LYS A 95 1.86 -0.49 -28.26
C LYS A 95 2.26 -1.68 -29.11
N ARG A 96 1.31 -2.27 -29.83
CA ARG A 96 1.60 -3.13 -30.97
C ARG A 96 2.37 -2.21 -31.92
N LYS A 97 3.70 -2.30 -31.88
CA LYS A 97 4.53 -1.77 -32.96
C LYS A 97 3.98 -2.45 -34.20
N ALA A 98 3.31 -1.68 -35.05
CA ALA A 98 2.95 -2.11 -36.37
C ALA A 98 4.26 -2.55 -37.03
N VAL A 99 4.35 -3.85 -37.32
CA VAL A 99 5.41 -4.40 -38.15
C VAL A 99 5.23 -3.75 -39.52
N SER A 100 6.25 -3.00 -39.94
CA SER A 100 6.39 -2.38 -41.25
C SER A 100 6.51 -3.43 -42.35
#